data_AF-A0A2V9Y0V8-F1
#
_entry.id   AF-A0A2V9Y0V8-F1
#
_cell.length_a   1.000
_cell.length_b   1.000
_cell.length_c   1.000
_cell.angle_alpha   90.00
_cell.angle_beta   90.00
_cell.angle_gamma   90.00
#
_symmetry.space_group_name_H-M   'P 1'
#
loop_
_entity.id
_entity.type
_entity.pdbx_description
1 polymer ?
#
loop_
_entity_poly.entity_id
_entity_poly.type
_entity_poly.pdbx_seq_one_letter_code
_entity_poly.pdbx_strand_id
1 'polypeptide(L)'
;REGDTLYDNDELEALSLLCNYVALAVQNHTLTQTLAQRISENLRLMASLHGFYDNALEAFAAAIDVKHVNIHGHSLRVGRYAAAIGEALGMEAGEVAALRSAGYLHDIGKVVVDKYIFGKPGALDPREFREM
;
A
#
# COMPACT_ATOMS: atom_id res chain seq x y z
N ARG A 1 -32.40 63.88 -25.37
CA ARG A 1 -31.40 63.50 -26.40
C ARG A 1 -30.91 62.13 -25.97
N GLU A 2 -31.51 61.10 -26.55
CA GLU A 2 -31.00 59.73 -26.49
C GLU A 2 -29.71 59.69 -27.29
N GLY A 3 -28.68 59.03 -26.76
CA GLY A 3 -27.40 58.85 -27.45
C GLY A 3 -26.23 59.54 -26.76
N ASP A 4 -25.69 58.89 -25.73
CA ASP A 4 -24.24 58.94 -25.45
C ASP A 4 -23.84 57.80 -24.49
N THR A 5 -24.23 56.56 -24.80
CA THR A 5 -23.59 55.39 -24.18
C THR A 5 -22.26 55.18 -24.88
N LEU A 6 -21.16 55.16 -24.11
CA LEU A 6 -19.78 55.11 -24.63
C LEU A 6 -19.48 53.82 -25.43
N TYR A 7 -20.31 52.79 -25.29
CA TYR A 7 -20.21 51.50 -25.95
C TYR A 7 -21.60 51.04 -26.42
N ASP A 8 -21.63 50.33 -27.54
CA ASP A 8 -22.83 49.71 -28.08
C ASP A 8 -23.14 48.36 -27.37
N ASN A 9 -24.38 47.89 -27.45
CA ASN A 9 -24.79 46.62 -26.84
C ASN A 9 -23.98 45.43 -27.38
N ASP A 10 -23.65 45.41 -28.67
CA ASP A 10 -22.85 44.35 -29.28
C ASP A 10 -21.42 44.29 -28.70
N GLU A 11 -20.84 45.44 -28.36
CA GLU A 11 -19.52 45.54 -27.72
C GLU A 11 -19.56 45.05 -26.27
N LEU A 12 -20.63 45.38 -25.54
CA LEU A 12 -20.86 44.88 -24.18
C LEU A 12 -21.11 43.36 -24.16
N GLU A 13 -21.81 42.83 -25.15
CA GLU A 13 -22.08 41.39 -25.28
C GLU A 13 -20.79 40.62 -25.63
N ALA A 14 -19.97 41.15 -26.54
CA ALA A 14 -18.64 40.61 -26.84
C ALA A 14 -17.71 40.60 -25.62
N LEU A 15 -17.73 41.69 -24.82
CA LEU A 15 -16.96 41.76 -23.58
C LEU A 15 -17.44 40.75 -22.54
N SER A 16 -18.75 40.58 -22.39
CA SER A 16 -19.35 39.57 -21.50
C SER A 16 -18.92 38.15 -21.90
N LEU A 17 -18.90 37.85 -23.20
CA LEU A 17 -18.44 36.56 -23.72
C LEU A 17 -16.96 36.31 -23.38
N LEU A 18 -16.09 37.30 -23.59
CA LEU A 18 -14.67 37.21 -23.24
C LEU A 18 -14.46 37.01 -21.74
N CYS A 19 -15.18 37.74 -20.90
CA CYS A 19 -15.15 37.57 -19.45
C CYS A 19 -15.53 36.14 -19.04
N ASN A 20 -16.56 35.56 -19.64
CA ASN A 20 -16.96 34.17 -19.39
C ASN A 20 -15.88 33.17 -19.81
N TYR A 21 -15.24 33.38 -20.98
CA TYR A 21 -14.13 32.53 -21.40
C TYR A 21 -12.92 32.61 -20.47
N VAL A 22 -12.55 33.82 -20.03
CA VAL A 22 -11.46 34.02 -19.07
C VAL A 22 -11.79 33.35 -17.73
N ALA A 23 -13.02 33.52 -17.22
CA ALA A 23 -13.45 32.87 -16.00
C ALA A 23 -13.37 31.34 -16.10
N LEU A 24 -13.84 30.77 -17.21
CA LEU A 24 -13.75 29.34 -17.47
C LEU A 24 -12.29 28.86 -17.57
N ALA A 25 -11.42 29.63 -18.23
CA ALA A 25 -10.00 29.29 -18.33
C ALA A 25 -9.31 29.27 -16.95
N VAL A 26 -9.59 30.26 -16.11
CA VAL A 26 -9.08 30.33 -14.73
C VAL A 26 -9.61 29.16 -13.90
N GLN A 27 -10.89 28.83 -14.03
CA GLN A 27 -11.50 27.69 -13.34
C GLN A 27 -10.88 26.36 -13.79
N ASN A 28 -10.75 26.14 -15.10
CA ASN A 28 -10.10 24.94 -15.67
C ASN A 28 -8.66 24.80 -15.21
N HIS A 29 -7.91 25.91 -15.14
CA HIS A 29 -6.53 25.89 -14.64
C HIS A 29 -6.48 25.45 -13.17
N THR A 30 -7.34 26.04 -12.34
CA THR A 30 -7.44 25.72 -10.90
C THR A 30 -7.85 24.26 -10.68
N LEU A 31 -8.79 23.76 -11.46
CA LEU A 31 -9.20 22.34 -11.44
C LEU A 31 -8.06 21.41 -11.83
N THR A 32 -7.32 21.75 -12.89
CA THR A 32 -6.17 20.96 -13.34
C THR A 32 -5.08 20.89 -12.28
N GLN A 33 -4.75 22.02 -11.64
CA GLN A 33 -3.79 22.07 -10.54
C GLN A 33 -4.26 21.24 -9.34
N THR A 34 -5.53 21.35 -8.96
CA THR A 34 -6.10 20.58 -7.85
C THR A 34 -6.07 19.08 -8.14
N LEU A 35 -6.41 18.66 -9.36
CA LEU A 35 -6.32 17.26 -9.77
C LEU A 35 -4.90 16.74 -9.70
N ALA A 36 -3.93 17.48 -10.24
CA ALA A 36 -2.52 17.10 -10.18
C ALA A 36 -2.05 16.94 -8.72
N GLN A 37 -2.43 17.87 -7.84
CA GLN A 37 -2.11 17.79 -6.42
C GLN A 37 -2.73 16.55 -5.75
N ARG A 38 -4.02 16.28 -6.01
CA ARG A 38 -4.72 15.11 -5.46
C ARG A 38 -4.14 13.79 -5.94
N ILE A 39 -3.75 13.70 -7.21
CA ILE A 39 -3.09 12.50 -7.75
C ILE A 39 -1.76 12.27 -7.03
N SER A 40 -0.93 13.30 -6.89
CA SER A 40 0.35 13.22 -6.18
C SER A 40 0.17 12.77 -4.72
N GLU A 41 -0.79 13.37 -4.02
CA GLU A 41 -1.10 13.04 -2.63
C GLU A 41 -1.61 11.59 -2.48
N ASN A 42 -2.48 11.14 -3.39
CA ASN A 42 -3.01 9.78 -3.40
C ASN A 42 -1.90 8.74 -3.64
N LEU A 43 -1.04 8.97 -4.64
CA LEU A 43 0.12 8.10 -4.90
C LEU A 43 1.06 8.03 -3.68
N ARG A 44 1.29 9.15 -2.99
CA ARG A 44 2.10 9.17 -1.77
C ARG A 44 1.48 8.36 -0.65
N LEU A 45 0.17 8.49 -0.44
CA LEU A 45 -0.56 7.73 0.58
C LEU A 45 -0.55 6.23 0.28
N MET A 46 -0.74 5.85 -0.99
CA MET A 46 -0.63 4.46 -1.44
C MET A 46 0.76 3.88 -1.14
N ALA A 47 1.83 4.59 -1.51
CA ALA A 47 3.20 4.15 -1.21
C ALA A 47 3.46 4.03 0.30
N SER A 48 2.94 4.97 1.10
CA SER A 48 3.06 4.91 2.56
C SER A 48 2.31 3.73 3.17
N LEU A 49 1.12 3.40 2.66
CA LEU A 49 0.37 2.21 3.09
C LEU A 49 1.11 0.92 2.76
N HIS A 50 1.68 0.82 1.55
CA HIS A 50 2.48 -0.34 1.17
C HIS A 50 3.68 -0.53 2.10
N GLY A 51 4.45 0.55 2.34
CA GLY A 51 5.59 0.49 3.25
C GLY A 51 5.20 0.17 4.70
N PHE A 52 4.05 0.67 5.18
CA PHE A 52 3.53 0.30 6.49
C PHE A 52 3.18 -1.19 6.58
N TYR A 53 2.53 -1.73 5.54
CA TYR A 53 2.15 -3.14 5.47
C TYR A 53 3.38 -4.06 5.51
N ASP A 54 4.41 -3.74 4.72
CA ASP A 54 5.67 -4.48 4.70
C ASP A 54 6.35 -4.47 6.09
N ASN A 55 6.45 -3.29 6.71
CA ASN A 55 7.03 -3.16 8.06
C ASN A 55 6.24 -3.94 9.12
N ALA A 56 4.91 -3.94 9.04
CA ALA A 56 4.06 -4.69 9.97
C ALA A 56 4.27 -6.20 9.82
N LEU A 57 4.36 -6.71 8.60
CA LEU A 57 4.65 -8.12 8.35
C LEU A 57 6.04 -8.52 8.86
N GLU A 58 7.05 -7.69 8.65
CA GLU A 58 8.40 -7.95 9.17
C GLU A 58 8.41 -7.97 10.71
N ALA A 59 7.67 -7.06 11.35
CA ALA A 59 7.52 -7.06 12.81
C ALA A 59 6.82 -8.32 13.33
N PHE A 60 5.76 -8.79 12.65
CA PHE A 60 5.10 -10.04 13.01
C PHE A 60 6.01 -11.25 12.80
N ALA A 61 6.73 -11.32 11.68
CA ALA A 61 7.71 -12.37 11.42
C ALA A 61 8.79 -12.42 12.52
N ALA A 62 9.31 -11.26 12.93
CA ALA A 62 10.27 -11.18 14.02
C ALA A 62 9.67 -11.62 15.37
N ALA A 63 8.41 -11.26 15.66
CA ALA A 63 7.73 -11.68 16.89
C ALA A 63 7.48 -13.20 16.93
N ILE A 64 7.12 -13.82 15.81
CA ILE A 64 6.97 -15.27 15.67
C ILE A 64 8.33 -15.95 15.94
N ASP A 65 9.40 -15.46 15.30
CA ASP A 65 10.75 -16.01 15.46
C ASP A 65 11.24 -15.91 16.92
N VAL A 66 10.90 -14.86 17.68
CA VAL A 66 11.28 -14.72 19.11
C VAL A 66 10.67 -15.80 19.99
N LYS A 67 9.49 -16.33 19.65
CA LYS A 67 8.88 -17.46 20.39
C LYS A 67 9.68 -18.76 20.18
N HIS A 68 10.45 -18.85 19.10
CA HIS A 68 11.29 -20.00 18.75
C HIS A 68 12.76 -19.72 19.08
N VAL A 69 13.25 -20.32 20.16
CA VAL A 69 14.57 -20.09 20.79
C VAL A 69 15.78 -20.17 19.81
N ASN A 70 15.62 -20.78 18.63
CA ASN A 70 16.76 -21.19 17.79
C ASN A 70 16.86 -20.57 16.40
N ILE A 71 15.94 -19.70 15.93
CA ILE A 71 16.02 -19.23 14.53
C ILE A 71 15.56 -17.78 14.35
N HIS A 72 16.44 -16.82 14.68
CA HIS A 72 16.18 -15.42 14.39
C HIS A 72 16.26 -15.13 12.88
N GLY A 73 15.27 -14.40 12.35
CA GLY A 73 15.20 -14.00 10.95
C GLY A 73 14.94 -15.14 9.97
N HIS A 74 14.48 -16.30 10.44
CA HIS A 74 14.13 -17.44 9.58
C HIS A 74 13.02 -17.06 8.61
N SER A 75 11.92 -16.58 9.18
CA SER A 75 10.71 -16.26 8.44
C SER A 75 10.98 -15.17 7.39
N LEU A 76 11.83 -14.18 7.74
CA LEU A 76 12.31 -13.19 6.78
C LEU A 76 13.11 -13.80 5.62
N ARG A 77 14.05 -14.72 5.90
CA ARG A 77 14.83 -15.38 4.83
C ARG A 77 13.94 -16.24 3.93
N VAL A 78 13.02 -17.00 4.51
CA VAL A 78 12.05 -17.82 3.76
C VAL A 78 11.23 -16.95 2.82
N GLY A 79 10.65 -15.86 3.31
CA GLY A 79 9.88 -14.92 2.47
C GLY A 79 10.71 -14.30 1.36
N ARG A 80 11.95 -13.88 1.64
CA ARG A 80 12.86 -13.32 0.63
C ARG A 80 13.23 -14.33 -0.46
N TYR A 81 13.53 -15.58 -0.08
CA TYR A 81 13.85 -16.62 -1.05
C TYR A 81 12.63 -17.03 -1.87
N ALA A 82 11.45 -17.16 -1.25
CA ALA A 82 10.21 -17.45 -1.96
C ALA A 82 9.90 -16.38 -3.02
N ALA A 83 10.06 -15.10 -2.66
CA ALA A 83 9.89 -13.99 -3.59
C ALA A 83 10.90 -14.04 -4.74
N ALA A 84 12.20 -14.23 -4.44
CA ALA A 84 13.24 -14.31 -5.46
C ALA A 84 13.05 -15.50 -6.43
N ILE A 85 12.55 -16.63 -5.92
CA ILE A 85 12.18 -17.78 -6.75
C ILE A 85 10.99 -17.42 -7.65
N GLY A 86 9.95 -16.77 -7.11
CA GLY A 86 8.80 -16.33 -7.90
C GLY A 86 9.17 -15.34 -9.01
N GLU A 87 10.06 -14.39 -8.71
CA GLU A 87 10.61 -13.45 -9.70
C GLU A 87 11.37 -14.18 -10.81
N ALA A 88 12.22 -15.15 -10.44
CA ALA A 88 12.97 -15.95 -11.40
C ALA A 88 12.06 -16.83 -12.29
N LEU A 89 10.87 -17.16 -11.81
CA LEU A 89 9.84 -17.91 -12.55
C LEU A 89 8.94 -17.00 -13.41
N GLY A 90 9.11 -15.68 -13.35
CA GLY A 90 8.34 -14.73 -14.15
C GLY A 90 6.92 -14.46 -13.63
N MET A 91 6.68 -14.66 -12.33
CA MET A 91 5.40 -14.35 -11.70
C MET A 91 5.12 -12.84 -11.67
N GLU A 92 3.84 -12.46 -11.60
CA GLU A 92 3.47 -11.05 -11.51
C GLU A 92 3.88 -10.44 -10.16
N ALA A 93 4.14 -9.13 -10.13
CA ALA A 93 4.63 -8.44 -8.93
C ALA A 93 3.73 -8.63 -7.70
N GLY A 94 2.40 -8.70 -7.91
CA GLY A 94 1.43 -8.97 -6.84
C GLY A 94 1.57 -10.38 -6.26
N GLU A 95 1.83 -11.38 -7.10
CA GLU A 95 2.01 -12.77 -6.67
C GLU A 95 3.35 -12.95 -5.93
N VAL A 96 4.41 -12.30 -6.41
CA VAL A 96 5.71 -12.27 -5.72
C VAL A 96 5.58 -11.64 -4.33
N ALA A 97 4.84 -10.52 -4.21
CA ALA A 97 4.57 -9.89 -2.92
C ALA A 97 3.77 -10.80 -1.98
N ALA A 98 2.80 -11.54 -2.52
CA ALA A 98 2.03 -12.52 -1.77
C ALA A 98 2.91 -13.69 -1.28
N LEU A 99 3.82 -14.22 -2.12
CA LEU A 99 4.78 -15.25 -1.71
C LEU A 99 5.69 -14.78 -0.58
N ARG A 100 6.18 -13.54 -0.65
CA ARG A 100 7.00 -12.93 0.40
C ARG A 100 6.26 -12.91 1.73
N SER A 101 5.02 -12.42 1.69
CA SER A 101 4.13 -12.30 2.85
C SER A 101 3.77 -13.68 3.43
N ALA A 102 3.51 -14.66 2.57
CA ALA A 102 3.28 -16.04 2.98
C ALA A 102 4.50 -16.62 3.70
N GLY A 103 5.72 -16.40 3.19
CA GLY A 103 6.93 -16.86 3.88
C GLY A 103 7.16 -16.18 5.24
N TYR A 104 6.86 -14.87 5.35
CA TYR A 104 6.95 -14.13 6.60
C TYR A 104 5.99 -14.66 7.67
N LEU A 105 4.81 -15.15 7.27
CA LEU A 105 3.74 -15.56 8.19
C LEU A 105 3.46 -17.07 8.22
N HIS A 106 4.22 -17.90 7.49
CA HIS A 106 3.88 -19.33 7.33
C HIS A 106 3.72 -20.06 8.67
N ASP A 107 4.47 -19.63 9.68
CA ASP A 107 4.50 -20.19 11.03
C ASP A 107 3.68 -19.39 12.05
N ILE A 108 2.83 -18.43 11.64
CA ILE A 108 2.05 -17.61 12.57
C ILE A 108 1.13 -18.42 13.49
N GLY A 109 0.67 -19.59 13.04
CA GLY A 109 -0.12 -20.52 13.85
C GLY A 109 0.62 -21.03 15.09
N LYS A 110 1.96 -21.04 15.09
CA LYS A 110 2.76 -21.46 16.24
C LYS A 110 2.61 -20.53 17.46
N VAL A 111 2.00 -19.36 17.28
CA VAL A 111 1.66 -18.44 18.38
C VAL A 111 0.67 -19.06 19.37
N VAL A 112 -0.22 -19.98 18.96
CA VAL A 112 -1.20 -20.61 19.87
C VAL A 112 -0.68 -21.84 20.62
N VAL A 113 0.38 -22.48 20.13
CA VAL A 113 0.92 -23.72 20.72
C VAL A 113 1.78 -23.40 21.96
N ASP A 114 1.68 -24.20 23.01
CA ASP A 114 2.42 -23.97 24.25
C ASP A 114 3.94 -24.16 24.06
N LYS A 115 4.73 -23.35 24.77
CA LYS A 115 6.20 -23.44 24.76
C LYS A 115 6.70 -24.80 25.27
N TYR A 116 5.97 -25.49 26.14
CA TYR A 116 6.40 -26.81 26.63
C TYR A 116 6.45 -27.84 25.51
N ILE A 117 5.54 -27.77 24.53
CA ILE A 117 5.52 -28.65 23.35
C ILE A 117 6.71 -28.33 22.45
N PHE A 118 6.94 -27.04 22.17
CA PHE A 118 8.05 -26.60 21.30
C PHE A 118 9.45 -26.84 21.89
N GLY A 119 9.58 -26.80 23.21
CA GLY A 119 10.85 -26.95 23.92
C GLY A 119 11.15 -28.37 24.38
N LYS A 120 10.27 -29.35 24.12
CA LYS A 120 10.39 -30.71 24.65
C LYS A 120 11.63 -31.41 24.05
N PRO A 121 12.61 -31.82 24.87
CA PRO A 121 13.72 -32.64 24.41
C PRO A 121 13.24 -34.08 24.22
N GLY A 122 12.72 -34.40 23.03
CA GLY A 122 12.25 -35.75 22.69
C GLY A 122 11.07 -35.76 21.73
N ALA A 123 10.60 -36.95 21.37
CA ALA A 123 9.41 -37.09 20.53
C ALA A 123 8.16 -36.59 21.28
N LEU A 124 7.26 -35.94 20.53
CA LEU A 124 5.92 -35.62 21.00
C LEU A 124 5.10 -36.90 21.11
N ASP A 125 4.28 -36.98 22.14
CA ASP A 125 3.27 -38.03 22.25
C ASP A 125 2.07 -37.73 21.32
N PRO A 126 1.17 -38.70 21.08
CA PRO A 126 0.05 -38.50 20.16
C PRO A 126 -0.92 -37.37 20.55
N ARG A 127 -1.02 -37.00 21.83
CA ARG A 127 -1.84 -35.87 22.29
C ARG A 127 -1.13 -34.55 21.99
N GLU A 128 0.15 -34.45 22.35
CA GLU A 128 0.98 -33.27 22.08
C GLU A 128 1.09 -32.99 20.56
N PHE A 129 1.20 -34.04 19.73
CA PHE A 129 1.21 -33.88 18.27
C PHE A 129 -0.10 -33.33 17.70
N ARG A 130 -1.24 -33.59 18.35
CA ARG A 130 -2.53 -33.01 17.93
C ARG A 130 -2.70 -31.55 18.36
N GLU A 131 -1.92 -31.09 19.33
CA GLU A 131 -1.92 -29.71 19.80
C GLU A 131 -0.90 -28.82 19.05
N MET A 132 -0.11 -29.42 18.15
CA MET A 132 0.88 -28.75 17.31
C MET A 132 0.27 -28.31 15.98
#